data_AF-A0A0G1CQL6-F1
#
_entry.id   AF-A0A0G1CQL6-F1
#
_cell.length_a   1.000
_cell.length_b   1.000
_cell.length_c   1.000
_cell.angle_alpha   90.00
_cell.angle_beta   90.00
_cell.angle_gamma   90.00
#
_symmetry.space_group_name_H-M   'P 1'
#
loop_
_entity.id
_entity.type
_entity.pdbx_description
1 polymer ?
#
loop_
_entity_poly.entity_id
_entity_poly.type
_entity_poly.pdbx_seq_one_letter_code
_entity_poly.pdbx_strand_id
1 'polypeptide(L)'
;MIFSLILLAGWTLAGRKLLLALSFKWPFFVELAAGFLLGNLLIVYAIFLLGFFMPHSLIIFILTGISGLCCILFFPHQIKIDRFWTLVFILSALFFGILYSSIWQTNQSSITLRMRGVWGDWGHHIGLPLYYQSINKTVLENPFISGQKFTYSFLNAYIPEAMLQLGSPLRDSIVFPGIIWSIVLTLLIVFFGKEIGLKKLSWLAPFLFFLSGNLGFIYFFKDRLVFPLLREYGHFWESNFHFGNILDFFFVSQRSFLFGFGFGLIILLSVLKSEKKSWFVFAGILFGLLPLVHMHSFISLGLMLAVYTLIKFKD
;
A
#
# COMPACT_ATOMS: atom_id res chain seq x y z
N MET A 1 -10.68 16.56 -4.52
CA MET A 1 -9.58 15.98 -5.34
C MET A 1 -8.29 16.81 -5.32
N ILE A 2 -8.27 18.07 -5.78
CA ILE A 2 -7.02 18.87 -5.84
C ILE A 2 -6.29 18.92 -4.48
N PHE A 3 -6.99 19.23 -3.40
CA PHE A 3 -6.39 19.24 -2.05
C PHE A 3 -5.87 17.87 -1.61
N SER A 4 -6.56 16.79 -1.97
CA SER A 4 -6.09 15.42 -1.70
C SER A 4 -4.78 15.12 -2.44
N LEU A 5 -4.64 15.58 -3.68
CA LEU A 5 -3.40 15.44 -4.44
C LEU A 5 -2.26 16.26 -3.81
N ILE A 6 -2.56 17.49 -3.37
CA ILE A 6 -1.58 18.32 -2.64
C ILE A 6 -1.14 17.63 -1.36
N LEU A 7 -2.06 17.12 -0.54
CA LEU A 7 -1.77 16.37 0.68
C LEU A 7 -0.85 15.17 0.38
N LEU A 8 -1.20 14.33 -0.58
CA LEU A 8 -0.41 13.13 -0.86
C LEU A 8 0.95 13.46 -1.49
N ALA A 9 1.02 14.45 -2.38
CA ALA A 9 2.26 14.82 -3.07
C ALA A 9 3.32 15.42 -2.13
N GLY A 10 2.95 16.39 -1.29
CA GLY A 10 3.91 17.02 -0.40
C GLY A 10 4.43 16.08 0.70
N TRP A 11 3.56 15.24 1.27
CA TRP A 11 3.99 14.20 2.21
C TRP A 11 4.83 13.09 1.54
N THR A 12 4.59 12.80 0.26
CA THR A 12 5.50 11.94 -0.53
C THR A 12 6.89 12.53 -0.66
N LEU A 13 6.98 13.84 -0.93
CA LEU A 13 8.25 14.55 -1.03
C LEU A 13 8.96 14.64 0.33
N ALA A 14 8.23 14.85 1.42
CA ALA A 14 8.76 14.81 2.78
C ALA A 14 9.31 13.41 3.13
N GLY A 15 8.56 12.35 2.83
CA GLY A 15 9.02 10.96 3.01
C GLY A 15 10.25 10.63 2.17
N ARG A 16 10.31 11.10 0.91
CA ARG A 16 11.50 10.98 0.07
C ARG A 16 12.69 11.74 0.66
N LYS A 17 12.48 12.95 1.18
CA LYS A 17 13.55 13.75 1.81
C LYS A 17 14.10 13.05 3.06
N LEU A 18 13.26 12.39 3.85
CA LEU A 18 13.68 11.55 4.97
C LEU A 18 14.59 10.40 4.52
N LEU A 19 14.22 9.67 3.45
CA LEU A 19 15.06 8.61 2.90
C LEU A 19 16.45 9.13 2.47
N LEU A 20 16.49 10.27 1.78
CA LEU A 20 17.75 10.89 1.37
C LEU A 20 18.59 11.34 2.57
N ALA A 21 17.96 11.89 3.62
CA ALA A 21 18.63 12.26 4.87
C ALA A 21 19.25 11.04 5.58
N LEU A 22 18.60 9.88 5.48
CA LEU A 22 19.12 8.60 5.95
C LEU A 22 20.17 7.98 4.99
N SER A 23 20.55 8.69 3.93
CA SER A 23 21.51 8.26 2.91
C SER A 23 21.09 7.07 2.05
N PHE A 24 19.79 6.78 1.92
CA PHE A 24 19.32 5.83 0.91
C PHE A 24 19.65 6.36 -0.50
N LYS A 25 20.16 5.47 -1.37
CA LYS A 25 20.49 5.78 -2.77
C LYS A 25 19.73 4.84 -3.69
N TRP A 26 18.43 5.06 -3.80
CA TRP A 26 17.56 4.21 -4.62
C TRP A 26 17.23 4.89 -5.95
N PRO A 27 16.75 4.13 -6.95
CA PRO A 27 16.25 4.74 -8.18
C PRO A 27 15.10 5.71 -7.90
N PHE A 28 15.00 6.80 -8.68
CA PHE A 28 14.05 7.90 -8.39
C PHE A 28 12.60 7.43 -8.17
N PHE A 29 12.05 6.57 -9.02
CA PHE A 29 10.69 6.06 -8.86
C PHE A 29 10.53 5.16 -7.62
N VAL A 30 11.58 4.45 -7.21
CA VAL A 30 11.60 3.64 -5.99
C VAL A 30 11.66 4.54 -4.74
N GLU A 31 12.48 5.60 -4.78
CA GLU A 31 12.51 6.63 -3.73
C GLU A 31 11.15 7.31 -3.58
N LEU A 32 10.49 7.62 -4.70
CA LEU A 32 9.16 8.22 -4.71
C LEU A 32 8.12 7.24 -4.14
N ALA A 33 8.20 5.95 -4.51
CA ALA A 33 7.30 4.93 -4.01
C ALA A 33 7.44 4.70 -2.50
N ALA A 34 8.67 4.60 -2.00
CA ALA A 34 8.93 4.49 -0.56
C ALA A 34 8.59 5.78 0.18
N GLY A 35 8.89 6.94 -0.41
CA GLY A 35 8.48 8.25 0.11
C GLY A 35 6.97 8.39 0.23
N PHE A 36 6.20 7.86 -0.73
CA PHE A 36 4.74 7.83 -0.68
C PHE A 36 4.26 7.01 0.51
N LEU A 37 4.77 5.80 0.73
CA LEU A 37 4.40 5.00 1.90
C LEU A 37 4.73 5.73 3.21
N LEU A 38 5.94 6.28 3.35
CA LEU A 38 6.33 7.03 4.54
C LEU A 38 5.47 8.27 4.77
N GLY A 39 5.15 9.02 3.70
CA GLY A 39 4.24 10.15 3.78
C GLY A 39 2.85 9.74 4.26
N ASN A 40 2.30 8.66 3.71
CA ASN A 40 1.02 8.10 4.16
C ASN A 40 1.11 7.65 5.63
N LEU A 41 2.22 7.03 6.07
CA LEU A 41 2.43 6.64 7.47
C LEU A 41 2.34 7.85 8.41
N LEU A 42 3.03 8.93 8.06
CA LEU A 42 3.05 10.16 8.85
C LEU A 42 1.65 10.78 8.92
N ILE A 43 0.92 10.81 7.81
CA ILE A 43 -0.48 11.29 7.77
C ILE A 43 -1.35 10.46 8.70
N VAL A 44 -1.37 9.13 8.55
CA VAL A 44 -2.30 8.28 9.31
C VAL A 44 -2.01 8.27 10.80
N TYR A 45 -0.74 8.33 11.19
CA TYR A 45 -0.35 8.43 12.61
C TYR A 45 -0.64 9.82 13.18
N ALA A 46 -0.48 10.89 12.40
CA ALA A 46 -0.85 12.23 12.85
C ALA A 46 -2.37 12.34 13.07
N ILE A 47 -3.18 11.83 12.14
CA ILE A 47 -4.64 11.79 12.29
C ILE A 47 -5.03 10.96 13.52
N PHE A 48 -4.46 9.75 13.65
CA PHE A 48 -4.74 8.87 14.78
C PHE A 48 -4.40 9.49 16.15
N LEU A 49 -3.19 10.00 16.32
CA LEU A 49 -2.71 10.48 17.63
C LEU A 49 -3.36 11.81 18.01
N LEU A 50 -3.47 12.74 17.06
CA LEU A 50 -4.06 14.06 17.32
C LEU A 50 -5.59 13.99 17.34
N GLY A 51 -6.19 13.00 16.68
CA GLY A 51 -7.64 12.83 16.56
C GLY A 51 -8.35 12.50 17.87
N PHE A 52 -7.61 12.13 18.92
CA PHE A 52 -8.14 12.03 20.28
C PHE A 52 -8.43 13.41 20.90
N PHE A 53 -7.72 14.45 20.45
CA PHE A 53 -7.76 15.79 21.05
C PHE A 53 -8.42 16.83 20.14
N MET A 54 -8.36 16.63 18.83
CA MET A 54 -8.82 17.60 17.83
C MET A 54 -9.65 16.91 16.73
N PRO A 55 -10.55 17.63 16.05
CA PRO A 55 -11.30 17.07 14.94
C PRO A 55 -10.37 16.67 13.78
N HIS A 56 -10.64 15.53 13.14
CA HIS A 56 -9.85 15.06 11.99
C HIS A 56 -9.80 16.09 10.87
N SER A 57 -10.92 16.74 10.56
CA SER A 57 -11.00 17.77 9.51
C SER A 57 -10.01 18.91 9.72
N LEU A 58 -9.78 19.34 10.97
CA LEU A 58 -8.79 20.37 11.30
C LEU A 58 -7.36 19.83 11.12
N ILE A 59 -7.08 18.62 11.60
CA ILE A 59 -5.77 17.97 11.47
C ILE A 59 -5.42 17.83 9.97
N ILE A 60 -6.35 17.31 9.17
CA ILE A 60 -6.19 17.11 7.73
C ILE A 60 -5.98 18.43 6.99
N PHE A 61 -6.69 19.50 7.39
CA PHE A 61 -6.49 20.83 6.83
C PHE A 61 -5.06 21.33 7.10
N ILE A 62 -4.57 21.22 8.35
CA ILE A 62 -3.21 21.59 8.73
C ILE A 62 -2.18 20.76 7.96
N LEU A 63 -2.35 19.43 7.91
CA LEU A 63 -1.47 18.53 7.17
C LEU A 63 -1.44 18.87 5.67
N THR A 64 -2.56 19.32 5.09
CA THR A 64 -2.63 19.76 3.69
C THR A 64 -1.86 21.07 3.48
N GLY A 65 -1.96 22.02 4.41
CA GLY A 65 -1.17 23.26 4.40
C GLY A 65 0.33 22.99 4.48
N ILE A 66 0.76 22.12 5.41
CA ILE A 66 2.16 21.66 5.52
C ILE A 66 2.60 21.00 4.22
N SER A 67 1.74 20.17 3.64
CA SER A 67 2.03 19.50 2.37
C SER A 67 2.30 20.48 1.23
N GLY A 68 1.56 21.59 1.15
CA GLY A 68 1.82 22.67 0.19
C GLY A 68 3.23 23.25 0.33
N LEU A 69 3.70 23.47 1.57
CA LEU A 69 5.07 23.91 1.83
C LEU A 69 6.10 22.84 1.45
N CYS A 70 5.84 21.56 1.77
CA CYS A 70 6.72 20.46 1.36
C CYS A 70 6.85 20.35 -0.16
N CYS A 71 5.78 20.60 -0.91
CA CYS A 71 5.82 20.66 -2.37
C CYS A 71 6.78 21.72 -2.90
N ILE A 72 6.92 22.86 -2.22
CA ILE A 72 7.84 23.94 -2.60
C ILE A 72 9.27 23.61 -2.14
N LEU A 73 9.43 23.26 -0.86
CA LEU A 73 10.75 23.11 -0.22
C LEU A 73 11.48 21.85 -0.64
N PHE A 74 10.76 20.76 -0.92
CA PHE A 74 11.34 19.44 -1.17
C PHE A 74 11.20 18.99 -2.62
N PHE A 75 10.78 19.89 -3.52
CA PHE A 75 10.72 19.58 -4.94
C PHE A 75 12.12 19.21 -5.47
N PRO A 76 12.25 18.07 -6.17
CA PRO A 76 13.55 17.69 -6.73
C PRO A 76 13.92 18.64 -7.87
N HIS A 77 15.03 19.37 -7.70
CA HIS A 77 15.57 20.26 -8.72
C HIS A 77 16.25 19.49 -9.86
N GLN A 78 16.76 18.28 -9.57
CA GLN A 78 17.35 17.38 -10.54
C GLN A 78 16.71 16.00 -10.41
N ILE A 79 16.11 15.52 -11.51
CA ILE A 79 15.47 14.21 -11.58
C ILE A 79 16.28 13.34 -12.53
N LYS A 80 16.89 12.28 -12.02
CA LYS A 80 17.53 11.25 -12.84
C LYS A 80 16.49 10.18 -13.19
N ILE A 81 15.94 10.29 -14.41
CA ILE A 81 14.94 9.35 -14.93
C ILE A 81 15.67 8.15 -15.55
N ASP A 82 15.44 6.98 -14.97
CA ASP A 82 15.92 5.71 -15.51
C ASP A 82 14.84 5.06 -16.39
N ARG A 83 15.21 4.64 -17.60
CA ARG A 83 14.27 4.09 -18.59
C ARG A 83 13.57 2.82 -18.10
N PHE A 84 14.29 1.95 -17.40
CA PHE A 84 13.72 0.71 -16.87
C PHE A 84 12.66 1.00 -15.82
N TRP A 85 12.96 1.85 -14.84
CA TRP A 85 11.98 2.22 -13.80
C TRP A 85 10.79 3.01 -14.34
N THR A 86 11.02 3.84 -15.35
CA THR A 86 9.95 4.56 -16.06
C THR A 86 8.99 3.58 -16.73
N LEU A 87 9.52 2.55 -17.40
CA LEU A 87 8.69 1.53 -18.04
C LEU A 87 7.89 0.72 -17.01
N VAL A 88 8.52 0.29 -15.91
CA VAL A 88 7.83 -0.42 -14.82
C VAL A 88 6.69 0.44 -14.25
N PHE A 89 6.94 1.73 -14.02
CA PHE A 89 5.93 2.68 -13.54
C PHE A 89 4.77 2.82 -14.53
N ILE A 90 5.04 3.08 -15.81
CA ILE A 90 4.01 3.27 -16.84
C ILE A 90 3.17 2.00 -17.01
N LEU A 91 3.79 0.84 -17.14
CA LEU A 91 3.08 -0.43 -17.31
C LEU A 91 2.22 -0.75 -16.09
N SER A 92 2.72 -0.52 -14.88
CA SER A 92 1.95 -0.70 -13.64
C SER A 92 0.78 0.28 -13.57
N ALA A 93 1.00 1.55 -13.92
CA ALA A 93 -0.03 2.58 -13.92
C ALA A 93 -1.15 2.29 -14.91
N LEU A 94 -0.81 1.86 -16.13
CA LEU A 94 -1.78 1.42 -17.13
C LEU A 94 -2.56 0.19 -16.65
N PHE A 95 -1.84 -0.83 -16.16
CA PHE A 95 -2.45 -2.07 -15.69
C PHE A 95 -3.43 -1.83 -14.53
N PHE A 96 -2.98 -1.19 -13.45
CA PHE A 96 -3.83 -0.93 -12.29
C PHE A 96 -4.90 0.14 -12.57
N GLY A 97 -4.64 1.12 -13.44
CA GLY A 97 -5.65 2.06 -13.89
C GLY A 97 -6.82 1.38 -14.61
N ILE A 98 -6.52 0.48 -15.55
CA ILE A 98 -7.54 -0.32 -16.26
C ILE A 98 -8.25 -1.27 -15.28
N LEU A 99 -7.48 -1.96 -14.44
CA LEU A 99 -8.03 -2.91 -13.48
C LEU A 99 -9.01 -2.23 -12.52
N TYR A 100 -8.58 -1.21 -11.78
CA TYR A 100 -9.44 -0.56 -10.79
C TYR A 100 -10.60 0.21 -11.40
N SER A 101 -10.44 0.78 -12.60
CA SER A 101 -11.55 1.42 -13.31
C SER A 101 -12.64 0.42 -13.71
N SER A 102 -12.26 -0.84 -13.97
CA SER A 102 -13.22 -1.90 -14.29
C SER A 102 -14.04 -2.38 -13.09
N ILE A 103 -13.53 -2.23 -11.87
CA ILE A 103 -14.14 -2.82 -10.65
C ILE A 103 -15.39 -2.09 -10.22
N TRP A 104 -15.34 -0.76 -10.12
CA TRP A 104 -16.42 0.07 -9.59
C TRP A 104 -17.38 0.45 -10.71
N GLN A 105 -18.50 -0.27 -10.83
CA GLN A 105 -19.58 0.05 -11.76
C GLN A 105 -20.78 0.61 -11.00
N THR A 106 -21.25 1.79 -11.40
CA THR A 106 -22.46 2.39 -10.85
C THR A 106 -23.64 2.06 -11.75
N ASN A 107 -24.63 1.35 -11.22
CA ASN A 107 -25.97 1.33 -11.79
C ASN A 107 -26.86 2.29 -10.99
N GLN A 108 -27.94 2.79 -11.60
CA GLN A 108 -28.74 3.94 -11.14
C GLN A 108 -29.26 3.86 -9.68
N SER A 109 -29.19 2.71 -9.02
CA SER A 109 -29.59 2.50 -7.62
C SER A 109 -28.64 1.63 -6.78
N SER A 110 -27.54 1.13 -7.35
CA SER A 110 -26.62 0.22 -6.64
C SER A 110 -25.18 0.32 -7.12
N ILE A 111 -24.24 0.06 -6.21
CA ILE A 111 -22.83 -0.12 -6.53
C ILE A 111 -22.65 -1.61 -6.89
N THR A 112 -22.22 -1.87 -8.12
CA THR A 112 -21.86 -3.22 -8.59
C THR A 112 -20.34 -3.34 -8.62
N LEU A 113 -19.81 -4.32 -7.89
CA LEU A 113 -18.37 -4.59 -7.83
C LEU A 113 -18.07 -5.90 -8.59
N ARG A 114 -17.15 -5.85 -9.56
CA ARG A 114 -16.92 -6.96 -10.52
C ARG A 114 -15.98 -8.07 -10.02
N MET A 115 -15.53 -8.04 -8.77
CA MET A 115 -14.57 -8.99 -8.23
C MET A 115 -15.07 -9.54 -6.89
N ARG A 116 -14.87 -10.85 -6.65
CA ARG A 116 -15.43 -11.53 -5.47
C ARG A 116 -14.76 -11.04 -4.19
N GLY A 117 -13.42 -11.01 -4.16
CA GLY A 117 -12.69 -10.53 -2.99
C GLY A 117 -13.09 -9.10 -2.64
N VAL A 118 -13.29 -8.27 -3.66
CA VAL A 118 -13.75 -6.90 -3.52
C VAL A 118 -15.12 -6.82 -2.85
N TRP A 119 -16.07 -7.65 -3.28
CA TRP A 119 -17.41 -7.68 -2.70
C TRP A 119 -17.38 -8.00 -1.19
N GLY A 120 -16.50 -8.92 -0.78
CA GLY A 120 -16.32 -9.29 0.64
C GLY A 120 -15.62 -8.22 1.48
N ASP A 121 -14.50 -7.67 0.99
CA ASP A 121 -13.63 -6.81 1.80
C ASP A 121 -13.96 -5.31 1.69
N TRP A 122 -14.49 -4.84 0.55
CA TRP A 122 -14.69 -3.41 0.36
C TRP A 122 -15.85 -2.85 1.19
N GLY A 123 -16.79 -3.67 1.65
CA GLY A 123 -17.80 -3.22 2.62
C GLY A 123 -17.14 -2.61 3.86
N HIS A 124 -16.13 -3.31 4.41
CA HIS A 124 -15.34 -2.82 5.52
C HIS A 124 -14.49 -1.59 5.14
N HIS A 125 -13.77 -1.67 4.02
CA HIS A 125 -12.85 -0.61 3.59
C HIS A 125 -13.53 0.66 3.04
N ILE A 126 -14.82 0.61 2.74
CA ILE A 126 -15.68 1.77 2.43
C ILE A 126 -16.33 2.30 3.71
N GLY A 127 -16.85 1.40 4.57
CA GLY A 127 -17.55 1.78 5.79
C GLY A 127 -16.65 2.49 6.79
N LEU A 128 -15.41 2.04 6.96
CA LEU A 128 -14.51 2.57 7.98
C LEU A 128 -14.09 4.04 7.71
N PRO A 129 -13.68 4.44 6.49
CA PRO A 129 -13.46 5.85 6.18
C PRO A 129 -14.68 6.75 6.34
N LEU A 130 -15.87 6.28 5.94
CA LEU A 130 -17.13 7.02 6.09
C LEU A 130 -17.49 7.23 7.56
N TYR A 131 -17.27 6.19 8.38
CA TYR A 131 -17.44 6.28 9.82
C TYR A 131 -16.49 7.33 10.43
N TYR A 132 -15.18 7.25 10.13
CA TYR A 132 -14.23 8.23 10.65
C TYR A 132 -14.50 9.66 10.18
N GLN A 133 -14.98 9.81 8.94
CA GLN A 133 -15.41 11.11 8.42
C GLN A 133 -16.57 11.68 9.23
N SER A 134 -17.58 10.86 9.54
CA SER A 134 -18.81 11.30 10.21
C SER A 134 -18.59 11.64 11.68
N ILE A 135 -17.81 10.83 12.41
CA ILE A 135 -17.49 11.10 13.82
C ILE A 135 -16.42 12.20 13.97
N ASN A 136 -15.60 12.38 12.94
CA ASN A 136 -14.55 13.40 12.84
C ASN A 136 -13.57 13.40 14.03
N LYS A 137 -13.32 12.24 14.64
CA LYS A 137 -12.46 12.02 15.81
C LYS A 137 -11.92 10.61 15.83
N THR A 138 -10.86 10.38 16.62
CA THR A 138 -10.33 9.03 16.83
C THR A 138 -11.08 8.34 17.96
N VAL A 139 -11.63 7.17 17.66
CA VAL A 139 -12.28 6.27 18.61
C VAL A 139 -11.81 4.85 18.37
N LEU A 140 -11.82 4.04 19.44
CA LEU A 140 -11.41 2.62 19.41
C LEU A 140 -12.61 1.66 19.50
N GLU A 141 -13.82 2.18 19.33
CA GLU A 141 -15.05 1.41 19.27
C GLU A 141 -15.23 0.78 17.89
N ASN A 142 -15.84 -0.40 17.85
CA ASN A 142 -16.12 -1.09 16.61
C ASN A 142 -17.31 -0.43 15.89
N PRO A 143 -17.14 0.10 14.66
CA PRO A 143 -18.21 0.79 13.96
C PRO A 143 -19.29 -0.16 13.41
N PHE A 144 -19.04 -1.47 13.43
CA PHE A 144 -19.96 -2.48 12.92
C PHE A 144 -20.66 -3.26 14.04
N ILE A 145 -20.13 -3.24 15.26
CA ILE A 145 -20.65 -4.02 16.40
C ILE A 145 -20.64 -3.15 17.66
N SER A 146 -21.84 -2.76 18.10
CA SER A 146 -22.01 -1.92 19.30
C SER A 146 -21.42 -2.57 20.56
N GLY A 147 -20.74 -1.75 21.38
CA GLY A 147 -20.14 -2.18 22.64
C GLY A 147 -18.86 -3.01 22.52
N GLN A 148 -18.38 -3.29 21.30
CA GLN A 148 -17.13 -4.03 21.07
C GLN A 148 -15.96 -3.11 20.77
N LYS A 149 -14.76 -3.51 21.18
CA LYS A 149 -13.52 -2.83 20.80
C LYS A 149 -13.17 -3.17 19.35
N PHE A 150 -12.57 -2.22 18.65
CA PHE A 150 -12.09 -2.46 17.29
C PHE A 150 -10.73 -3.19 17.31
N THR A 151 -10.65 -4.33 16.64
CA THR A 151 -9.49 -5.24 16.67
C THR A 151 -8.84 -5.48 15.31
N TYR A 152 -9.32 -4.83 14.26
CA TYR A 152 -8.73 -4.89 12.91
C TYR A 152 -7.72 -3.76 12.69
N SER A 153 -6.84 -3.88 11.70
CA SER A 153 -5.90 -2.80 11.34
C SER A 153 -6.66 -1.65 10.65
N PHE A 154 -6.76 -0.49 11.29
CA PHE A 154 -7.58 0.64 10.80
C PHE A 154 -6.81 1.81 10.21
N LEU A 155 -5.49 1.94 10.47
CA LEU A 155 -4.77 3.18 10.13
C LEU A 155 -4.85 3.53 8.64
N ASN A 156 -4.86 2.53 7.75
CA ASN A 156 -4.95 2.75 6.31
C ASN A 156 -6.29 3.37 5.88
N ALA A 157 -7.34 3.32 6.70
CA ALA A 157 -8.63 3.96 6.43
C ALA A 157 -8.58 5.49 6.57
N TYR A 158 -7.60 6.03 7.29
CA TYR A 158 -7.44 7.49 7.42
C TYR A 158 -7.00 8.17 6.12
N ILE A 159 -6.42 7.44 5.15
CA ILE A 159 -6.08 8.03 3.84
C ILE A 159 -7.35 8.31 3.02
N PRO A 160 -8.24 7.33 2.75
CA PRO A 160 -9.54 7.61 2.15
C PRO A 160 -10.37 8.61 2.96
N GLU A 161 -10.35 8.55 4.29
CA GLU A 161 -11.07 9.52 5.13
C GLU A 161 -10.53 10.95 4.94
N ALA A 162 -9.21 11.14 4.93
CA ALA A 162 -8.62 12.43 4.61
C ALA A 162 -9.03 12.94 3.22
N MET A 163 -9.12 12.06 2.23
CA MET A 163 -9.61 12.45 0.90
C MET A 163 -11.08 12.88 0.93
N LEU A 164 -11.93 12.18 1.68
CA LEU A 164 -13.34 12.49 1.85
C LEU A 164 -13.54 13.84 2.56
N GLN A 165 -12.79 14.10 3.64
CA GLN A 165 -12.80 15.39 4.36
C GLN A 165 -12.36 16.56 3.46
N LEU A 166 -11.49 16.30 2.49
CA LEU A 166 -11.05 17.25 1.47
C LEU A 166 -11.97 17.31 0.24
N GLY A 167 -13.15 16.71 0.31
CA GLY A 167 -14.20 16.78 -0.71
C GLY A 167 -13.95 15.92 -1.95
N SER A 168 -13.10 14.90 -1.89
CA SER A 168 -13.01 13.91 -2.97
C SER A 168 -14.25 13.00 -2.97
N PRO A 169 -14.80 12.61 -4.14
CA PRO A 169 -15.88 11.64 -4.22
C PRO A 169 -15.50 10.30 -3.56
N LEU A 170 -16.47 9.59 -2.98
CA LEU A 170 -16.25 8.31 -2.32
C LEU A 170 -15.51 7.31 -3.21
N ARG A 171 -15.98 7.14 -4.45
CA ARG A 171 -15.35 6.26 -5.43
C ARG A 171 -13.86 6.55 -5.55
N ASP A 172 -13.49 7.82 -5.68
CA ASP A 172 -12.10 8.19 -5.91
C ASP A 172 -11.25 8.09 -4.64
N SER A 173 -11.82 8.38 -3.46
CA SER A 173 -11.15 8.16 -2.18
C SER A 173 -10.75 6.70 -1.95
N ILE A 174 -11.44 5.77 -2.63
CA ILE A 174 -11.22 4.33 -2.55
C ILE A 174 -10.37 3.86 -3.73
N VAL A 175 -10.74 4.16 -4.96
CA VAL A 175 -10.06 3.68 -6.16
C VAL A 175 -8.65 4.27 -6.30
N PHE A 176 -8.49 5.58 -6.08
CA PHE A 176 -7.21 6.25 -6.33
C PHE A 176 -6.08 5.74 -5.42
N PRO A 177 -6.23 5.67 -4.07
CA PRO A 177 -5.19 5.08 -3.22
C PRO A 177 -4.87 3.63 -3.57
N GLY A 178 -5.87 2.83 -3.97
CA GLY A 178 -5.67 1.44 -4.39
C GLY A 178 -4.74 1.32 -5.61
N ILE A 179 -4.97 2.16 -6.63
CA ILE A 179 -4.10 2.23 -7.81
C ILE A 179 -2.67 2.61 -7.41
N ILE A 180 -2.50 3.70 -6.65
CA ILE A 180 -1.16 4.20 -6.30
C ILE A 180 -0.42 3.21 -5.40
N TRP A 181 -1.07 2.65 -4.37
CA TRP A 181 -0.45 1.64 -3.52
C TRP A 181 -0.06 0.37 -4.30
N SER A 182 -0.86 -0.05 -5.28
CA SER A 182 -0.51 -1.19 -6.13
C SER A 182 0.70 -0.93 -7.03
N ILE A 183 0.81 0.28 -7.61
CA ILE A 183 1.98 0.71 -8.39
C ILE A 183 3.23 0.75 -7.49
N VAL A 184 3.11 1.38 -6.32
CA VAL A 184 4.17 1.50 -5.31
C VAL A 184 4.68 0.12 -4.91
N LEU A 185 3.77 -0.80 -4.58
CA LEU A 185 4.14 -2.14 -4.19
C LEU A 185 4.83 -2.89 -5.34
N THR A 186 4.35 -2.74 -6.57
CA THR A 186 4.97 -3.36 -7.75
C THR A 186 6.40 -2.86 -7.97
N LEU A 187 6.63 -1.54 -7.85
CA LEU A 187 7.98 -0.96 -7.92
C LEU A 187 8.90 -1.54 -6.84
N LEU A 188 8.40 -1.68 -5.60
CA LEU A 188 9.16 -2.25 -4.49
C LEU A 188 9.44 -3.75 -4.70
N ILE A 189 8.52 -4.54 -5.25
CA ILE A 189 8.74 -5.96 -5.58
C ILE A 189 9.84 -6.10 -6.63
N VAL A 190 9.79 -5.33 -7.71
CA VAL A 190 10.85 -5.34 -8.75
C VAL A 190 12.20 -4.92 -8.15
N PHE A 191 12.20 -3.92 -7.27
CA PHE A 191 13.42 -3.44 -6.63
C PHE A 191 13.98 -4.48 -5.68
N PHE A 192 13.16 -5.05 -4.81
CA PHE A 192 13.55 -6.14 -3.93
C PHE A 192 14.12 -7.33 -4.71
N GLY A 193 13.45 -7.77 -5.77
CA GLY A 193 13.93 -8.83 -6.66
C GLY A 193 15.32 -8.54 -7.24
N LYS A 194 15.56 -7.29 -7.67
CA LYS A 194 16.87 -6.85 -8.16
C LYS A 194 17.93 -6.93 -7.06
N GLU A 195 17.59 -6.47 -5.86
CA GLU A 195 18.50 -6.39 -4.71
C GLU A 195 18.88 -7.75 -4.14
N ILE A 196 18.01 -8.76 -4.24
CA ILE A 196 18.28 -10.15 -3.81
C ILE A 196 18.96 -11.01 -4.91
N GLY A 197 19.26 -10.45 -6.08
CA GLY A 197 20.10 -11.10 -7.08
C GLY A 197 19.42 -11.49 -8.40
N LEU A 198 18.14 -11.18 -8.63
CA LEU A 198 17.48 -11.46 -9.92
C LEU A 198 17.98 -10.58 -11.08
N LYS A 199 18.74 -9.51 -10.79
CA LYS A 199 19.40 -8.62 -11.79
C LYS A 199 18.46 -8.24 -12.94
N LYS A 200 18.72 -8.74 -14.16
CA LYS A 200 17.95 -8.44 -15.39
C LYS A 200 16.57 -9.10 -15.43
N LEU A 201 16.31 -10.08 -14.56
CA LEU A 201 15.05 -10.80 -14.47
C LEU A 201 14.12 -10.23 -13.39
N SER A 202 14.51 -9.14 -12.71
CA SER A 202 13.69 -8.58 -11.63
C SER A 202 12.31 -8.10 -12.09
N TRP A 203 12.14 -7.79 -13.38
CA TRP A 203 10.85 -7.44 -13.97
C TRP A 203 9.85 -8.62 -13.99
N LEU A 204 10.33 -9.86 -13.89
CA LEU A 204 9.47 -11.04 -13.78
C LEU A 204 8.89 -11.23 -12.36
N ALA A 205 9.47 -10.59 -11.34
CA ALA A 205 9.06 -10.80 -9.95
C ALA A 205 7.57 -10.48 -9.71
N PRO A 206 7.00 -9.37 -10.22
CA PRO A 206 5.56 -9.12 -10.09
C PRO A 206 4.70 -10.18 -10.79
N PHE A 207 5.12 -10.69 -11.96
CA PHE A 207 4.36 -11.72 -12.68
C PHE A 207 4.34 -13.05 -11.90
N LEU A 208 5.49 -13.48 -11.38
CA LEU A 208 5.57 -14.66 -10.52
C LEU A 208 4.72 -14.50 -9.26
N PHE A 209 4.70 -13.30 -8.69
CA PHE A 209 3.90 -12.98 -7.52
C PHE A 209 2.39 -12.96 -7.81
N PHE A 210 1.96 -12.32 -8.90
CA PHE A 210 0.55 -12.22 -9.28
C PHE A 210 -0.04 -13.56 -9.70
N LEU A 211 0.77 -14.42 -10.34
CA LEU A 211 0.41 -15.82 -10.60
C LEU A 211 0.43 -16.69 -9.33
N SER A 212 0.55 -16.06 -8.15
CA SER A 212 0.38 -16.66 -6.82
C SER A 212 1.39 -17.76 -6.49
N GLY A 213 2.44 -17.92 -7.33
CA GLY A 213 3.46 -18.95 -7.20
C GLY A 213 2.93 -20.40 -7.22
N ASN A 214 1.65 -20.63 -7.50
CA ASN A 214 1.03 -21.96 -7.46
C ASN A 214 0.85 -22.53 -8.87
N LEU A 215 0.83 -23.86 -9.02
CA LEU A 215 0.71 -24.52 -10.34
C LEU A 215 -0.62 -24.25 -11.06
N GLY A 216 -1.58 -23.57 -10.42
CA GLY A 216 -2.82 -23.12 -11.02
C GLY A 216 -2.59 -22.23 -12.25
N PHE A 217 -1.49 -21.47 -12.31
CA PHE A 217 -1.18 -20.66 -13.50
C PHE A 217 -1.07 -21.50 -14.79
N ILE A 218 -0.84 -22.81 -14.74
CA ILE A 218 -0.81 -23.66 -15.96
C ILE A 218 -2.16 -23.59 -16.70
N TYR A 219 -3.26 -23.43 -15.97
CA TYR A 219 -4.59 -23.27 -16.56
C TYR A 219 -4.81 -21.90 -17.20
N PHE A 220 -4.00 -20.89 -16.87
CA PHE A 220 -3.99 -19.59 -17.56
C PHE A 220 -3.76 -19.76 -19.07
N PHE A 221 -2.82 -20.61 -19.46
CA PHE A 221 -2.48 -20.84 -20.87
C PHE A 221 -3.54 -21.62 -21.65
N LYS A 222 -4.51 -22.22 -20.96
CA LYS A 222 -5.64 -22.91 -21.60
C LYS A 222 -6.78 -21.95 -21.95
N ASP A 223 -6.84 -20.78 -21.32
CA ASP A 223 -7.88 -19.79 -21.56
C ASP A 223 -7.49 -18.81 -22.67
N ARG A 224 -8.45 -18.49 -23.54
CA ARG A 224 -8.32 -17.47 -24.61
C ARG A 224 -8.93 -16.12 -24.21
N LEU A 225 -8.84 -15.73 -22.94
CA LEU A 225 -9.53 -14.56 -22.41
C LEU A 225 -8.71 -13.27 -22.54
N VAL A 226 -9.41 -12.13 -22.63
CA VAL A 226 -8.82 -10.77 -22.72
C VAL A 226 -8.27 -10.27 -21.37
N PHE A 227 -8.73 -10.84 -20.24
CA PHE A 227 -8.20 -10.56 -18.88
C PHE A 227 -8.15 -11.84 -18.01
N PRO A 228 -7.30 -12.83 -18.33
CA PRO A 228 -7.26 -14.08 -17.59
C PRO A 228 -6.62 -13.92 -16.19
N LEU A 229 -5.87 -12.83 -15.95
CA LEU A 229 -5.16 -12.57 -14.70
C LEU A 229 -6.05 -12.38 -13.46
N LEU A 230 -7.37 -12.23 -13.62
CA LEU A 230 -8.32 -12.11 -12.49
C LEU A 230 -9.00 -13.43 -12.15
N ARG A 231 -8.80 -14.49 -12.95
CA ARG A 231 -9.37 -15.80 -12.65
C ARG A 231 -8.58 -16.47 -11.53
N GLU A 232 -9.31 -17.14 -10.64
CA GLU A 232 -8.75 -17.90 -9.53
C GLU A 232 -8.32 -19.30 -9.98
N TYR A 233 -7.27 -19.41 -10.82
CA TYR A 233 -6.87 -20.71 -11.36
C TYR A 233 -6.35 -21.73 -10.32
N GLY A 234 -5.97 -21.27 -9.13
CA GLY A 234 -5.58 -22.14 -8.01
C GLY A 234 -6.76 -22.54 -7.12
N HIS A 235 -7.98 -22.07 -7.40
CA HIS A 235 -9.14 -22.28 -6.53
C HIS A 235 -10.06 -23.36 -7.11
N PHE A 236 -9.99 -24.57 -6.56
CA PHE A 236 -10.80 -25.73 -6.91
C PHE A 236 -11.79 -26.05 -5.78
N TRP A 237 -13.00 -25.50 -5.88
CA TRP A 237 -14.07 -25.66 -4.88
C TRP A 237 -14.43 -27.10 -4.60
N GLU A 238 -14.60 -27.90 -5.66
CA GLU A 238 -15.00 -29.32 -5.56
C GLU A 238 -13.97 -30.17 -4.82
N SER A 239 -12.71 -29.73 -4.81
CA SER A 239 -11.60 -30.44 -4.19
C SER A 239 -11.08 -29.75 -2.92
N ASN A 240 -11.79 -28.73 -2.40
CA ASN A 240 -11.41 -27.91 -1.24
C ASN A 240 -9.98 -27.30 -1.34
N PHE A 241 -9.49 -27.04 -2.55
CA PHE A 241 -8.25 -26.29 -2.73
C PHE A 241 -8.58 -24.81 -2.91
N HIS A 242 -8.35 -24.01 -1.87
CA HIS A 242 -8.70 -22.58 -1.83
C HIS A 242 -7.49 -21.67 -2.05
N PHE A 243 -6.69 -21.92 -3.11
CA PHE A 243 -5.58 -21.03 -3.47
C PHE A 243 -6.07 -19.91 -4.39
N GLY A 244 -6.60 -18.86 -3.77
CA GLY A 244 -7.04 -17.65 -4.44
C GLY A 244 -5.92 -16.92 -5.18
N ASN A 245 -6.30 -16.13 -6.18
CA ASN A 245 -5.37 -15.30 -6.92
C ASN A 245 -4.94 -14.09 -6.07
N ILE A 246 -3.63 -13.93 -5.83
CA ILE A 246 -3.07 -12.85 -5.00
C ILE A 246 -3.51 -11.46 -5.50
N LEU A 247 -3.72 -11.31 -6.81
CA LEU A 247 -4.13 -10.05 -7.39
C LEU A 247 -5.57 -9.67 -6.97
N ASP A 248 -6.51 -10.63 -6.95
CA ASP A 248 -7.87 -10.38 -6.43
C ASP A 248 -7.84 -10.22 -4.91
N PHE A 249 -7.40 -11.25 -4.19
CA PHE A 249 -7.53 -11.32 -2.73
C PHE A 249 -6.66 -10.29 -1.99
N PHE A 250 -5.49 -9.95 -2.50
CA PHE A 250 -4.57 -9.05 -1.80
C PHE A 250 -4.44 -7.68 -2.46
N PHE A 251 -4.06 -7.60 -3.73
CA PHE A 251 -3.82 -6.28 -4.34
C PHE A 251 -5.09 -5.45 -4.41
N VAL A 252 -6.17 -6.05 -4.88
CA VAL A 252 -7.39 -5.31 -5.15
C VAL A 252 -8.28 -5.23 -3.90
N SER A 253 -8.45 -6.35 -3.21
CA SER A 253 -9.41 -6.46 -2.10
C SER A 253 -8.84 -5.90 -0.79
N GLN A 254 -7.63 -6.32 -0.40
CA GLN A 254 -7.02 -5.97 0.88
C GLN A 254 -6.10 -4.76 0.81
N ARG A 255 -6.63 -3.61 1.20
CA ARG A 255 -5.87 -2.34 1.20
C ARG A 255 -4.80 -2.28 2.27
N SER A 256 -5.06 -2.88 3.43
CA SER A 256 -4.11 -3.00 4.53
C SER A 256 -2.88 -3.81 4.12
N PHE A 257 -3.07 -4.83 3.26
CA PHE A 257 -1.98 -5.62 2.69
C PHE A 257 -1.06 -4.74 1.82
N LEU A 258 -1.58 -3.96 0.87
CA LEU A 258 -0.74 -3.13 0.02
C LEU A 258 0.16 -2.18 0.82
N PHE A 259 -0.42 -1.59 1.88
CA PHE A 259 0.29 -0.67 2.76
C PHE A 259 1.32 -1.40 3.63
N GLY A 260 0.92 -2.47 4.32
CA GLY A 260 1.77 -3.23 5.22
C GLY A 260 2.86 -4.05 4.54
N PHE A 261 2.57 -4.67 3.39
CA PHE A 261 3.55 -5.45 2.64
C PHE A 261 4.60 -4.54 1.98
N GLY A 262 4.20 -3.35 1.53
CA GLY A 262 5.13 -2.31 1.08
C GLY A 262 6.14 -1.91 2.15
N PHE A 263 5.70 -1.68 3.40
CA PHE A 263 6.65 -1.46 4.51
C PHE A 263 7.51 -2.67 4.81
N GLY A 264 6.97 -3.89 4.68
CA GLY A 264 7.76 -5.09 4.85
C GLY A 264 8.93 -5.17 3.88
N LEU A 265 8.73 -4.82 2.62
CA LEU A 265 9.81 -4.73 1.64
C LEU A 265 10.81 -3.63 1.99
N ILE A 266 10.37 -2.45 2.43
CA ILE A 266 11.27 -1.36 2.88
C ILE A 266 12.11 -1.82 4.08
N ILE A 267 11.52 -2.50 5.05
CA ILE A 267 12.20 -3.03 6.24
C ILE A 267 13.24 -4.07 5.81
N LEU A 268 12.86 -5.05 4.98
CA LEU A 268 13.79 -6.07 4.48
C LEU A 268 14.93 -5.46 3.68
N LEU A 269 14.65 -4.49 2.80
CA LEU A 269 15.68 -3.77 2.04
C LEU A 269 16.64 -3.01 2.98
N SER A 270 16.09 -2.35 4.01
CA SER A 270 16.87 -1.59 4.98
C SER A 270 17.78 -2.49 5.82
N VAL A 271 17.32 -3.70 6.16
CA VAL A 271 18.09 -4.71 6.92
C VAL A 271 19.14 -5.39 6.04
N LEU A 272 18.74 -5.93 4.89
CA LEU A 272 19.60 -6.73 4.01
C LEU A 272 20.70 -5.91 3.34
N LYS A 273 20.47 -4.61 3.13
CA LYS A 273 21.42 -3.69 2.52
C LYS A 273 21.98 -2.69 3.53
N SER A 274 21.82 -2.96 4.82
CA SER A 274 22.26 -2.03 5.85
C SER A 274 23.77 -1.80 5.77
N GLU A 275 24.16 -0.65 5.22
CA GLU A 275 25.53 -0.16 5.26
C GLU A 275 25.78 0.70 6.53
N LYS A 276 24.70 1.14 7.19
CA LYS A 276 24.74 2.12 8.27
C LYS A 276 23.81 1.74 9.41
N LYS A 277 24.23 2.03 10.65
CA LYS A 277 23.39 1.87 11.85
C LYS A 277 22.04 2.59 11.72
N SER A 278 21.99 3.73 11.04
CA SER A 278 20.75 4.48 10.81
C SER A 278 19.70 3.67 10.04
N TRP A 279 20.09 2.76 9.15
CA TRP A 279 19.15 1.93 8.39
C TRP A 279 18.51 0.86 9.26
N PHE A 280 19.28 0.25 10.16
CA PHE A 280 18.74 -0.69 11.16
C PHE A 280 17.78 0.01 12.12
N VAL A 281 18.15 1.19 12.62
CA VAL A 281 17.27 1.97 13.52
C VAL A 281 15.97 2.34 12.80
N PHE A 282 16.08 2.82 11.55
CA PHE A 282 14.92 3.12 10.72
C PHE A 282 14.02 1.89 10.49
N ALA A 283 14.61 0.74 10.17
CA ALA A 283 13.88 -0.52 10.00
C ALA A 283 13.16 -0.94 11.30
N GLY A 284 13.83 -0.81 12.46
CA GLY A 284 13.25 -1.11 13.77
C GLY A 284 12.07 -0.21 14.12
N ILE A 285 12.18 1.10 13.84
CA ILE A 285 11.08 2.05 14.02
C ILE A 285 9.89 1.66 13.15
N LEU A 286 10.11 1.42 11.85
CA LEU A 286 9.03 1.01 10.95
C LEU A 286 8.39 -0.32 11.38
N PHE A 287 9.21 -1.29 11.78
CA PHE A 287 8.74 -2.58 12.27
C PHE A 287 7.85 -2.44 13.52
N GLY A 288 8.25 -1.59 14.48
CA GLY A 288 7.47 -1.31 15.68
C GLY A 288 6.13 -0.61 15.42
N LEU A 289 6.00 0.11 14.29
CA LEU A 289 4.76 0.75 13.87
C LEU A 289 3.82 -0.18 13.08
N LEU A 290 4.28 -1.36 12.65
CA LEU A 290 3.47 -2.28 11.86
C LEU A 290 2.22 -2.85 12.55
N PRO A 291 2.15 -3.10 13.88
CA PRO A 291 0.97 -3.72 14.49
C PRO A 291 -0.35 -2.99 14.19
N LEU A 292 -0.34 -1.65 14.17
CA LEU A 292 -1.51 -0.83 13.85
C LEU A 292 -1.73 -0.65 12.33
N VAL A 293 -0.69 -0.86 11.53
CA VAL A 293 -0.73 -0.73 10.07
C VAL A 293 -1.22 -2.03 9.42
N HIS A 294 -0.58 -3.16 9.76
CA HIS A 294 -0.86 -4.49 9.24
C HIS A 294 -0.20 -5.57 10.10
N MET A 295 -1.00 -6.23 10.94
CA MET A 295 -0.53 -7.25 11.89
C MET A 295 0.12 -8.47 11.21
N HIS A 296 -0.40 -8.91 10.05
CA HIS A 296 0.18 -10.05 9.34
C HIS A 296 1.61 -9.75 8.86
N SER A 297 1.89 -8.54 8.38
CA SER A 297 3.26 -8.13 8.04
C SER A 297 4.16 -8.13 9.27
N PHE A 298 3.68 -7.62 10.41
CA PHE A 298 4.44 -7.62 11.66
C PHE A 298 4.86 -9.03 12.07
N ILE A 299 3.92 -9.97 12.13
CA ILE A 299 4.20 -11.37 12.51
C ILE A 299 5.15 -12.02 11.51
N SER A 300 4.84 -11.88 10.21
CA SER A 300 5.61 -12.55 9.14
C SER A 300 7.06 -12.07 9.12
N LEU A 301 7.27 -10.75 9.19
CA LEU A 301 8.61 -10.17 9.25
C LEU A 301 9.32 -10.48 10.55
N GLY A 302 8.61 -10.50 11.69
CA GLY A 302 9.19 -10.85 12.97
C GLY A 302 9.80 -12.26 12.95
N LEU A 303 9.07 -13.23 12.40
CA LEU A 303 9.55 -14.59 12.20
C LEU A 303 10.73 -14.63 11.22
N MET A 304 10.62 -13.97 10.06
CA MET A 304 11.70 -13.96 9.05
C MET A 304 12.98 -13.33 9.59
N LEU A 305 12.88 -12.19 10.26
CA LEU A 305 14.02 -11.47 10.83
C LEU A 305 14.64 -12.25 11.99
N ALA A 306 13.83 -12.89 12.85
CA ALA A 306 14.35 -13.75 13.90
C ALA A 306 15.19 -14.91 13.34
N VAL A 307 14.68 -15.60 12.32
CA VAL A 307 15.42 -16.67 11.64
C VAL A 307 16.69 -16.12 10.98
N TYR A 308 16.60 -15.00 10.26
CA TYR A 308 17.76 -14.35 9.64
C TYR A 308 18.84 -14.00 10.66
N THR A 309 18.45 -13.43 11.80
CA THR A 309 19.35 -13.11 12.90
C THR A 309 20.00 -14.36 13.48
N LEU A 310 19.25 -15.44 13.71
CA LEU A 310 19.80 -16.71 14.19
C LEU A 310 20.82 -17.33 13.22
N ILE A 311 20.61 -17.20 11.91
CA ILE A 311 21.57 -17.64 10.90
C ILE A 311 22.83 -16.79 10.99
N LYS A 312 22.70 -15.46 11.06
CA LYS A 312 23.83 -14.53 11.12
C LYS A 312 24.64 -14.56 12.40
N PHE A 313 24.03 -14.95 13.53
CA PHE A 313 24.74 -15.12 14.80
C PHE A 313 25.66 -16.36 14.82
N LYS A 314 25.49 -17.31 13.89
CA LYS A 314 26.32 -18.51 13.80
C LYS A 314 27.57 -18.33 12.93
N ASP A 315 27.61 -17.27 12.12
CA ASP A 315 28.75 -16.87 11.28
C ASP A 315 29.67 -15.91 12.06
#